data_AF-A0A7S1RI09-F1
#
_entry.id   AF-A0A7S1RI09-F1
#
_cell.length_a   1.000
_cell.length_b   1.000
_cell.length_c   1.000
_cell.angle_alpha   90.00
_cell.angle_beta   90.00
_cell.angle_gamma   90.00
#
_symmetry.space_group_name_H-M   'P 1'
#
loop_
_entity.id
_entity.type
_entity.pdbx_description
1 polymer ?
#
loop_
_entity_poly.entity_id
_entity_poly.type
_entity_poly.pdbx_seq_one_letter_code
_entity_poly.pdbx_strand_id
1 'polypeptide(L)'
;RSTEWRIEDQGPGRPGDAQPQERFRAILTFHAHSMPHHFAGAWSPSEAAAKQETAERVLWYFGRSSQVFAAADDPAESPASMPLSQLSGPASKDSEQAVADRTVLMQVQNALQRAFAKETPPGQRVWEWSYEPSDQNPQLFRARVDVPSWHRFFLGEWCRGKKHAQRSACLEVKRHLDQLPASAS
;
A
#
# COMPACT_ATOMS: atom_id res chain seq x y z
N ARG A 1 13.22 18.45 5.87
CA ARG A 1 12.90 17.03 6.15
C ARG A 1 14.22 16.34 6.43
N SER A 2 14.44 15.84 7.64
CA SER A 2 15.70 15.18 7.98
C SER A 2 15.71 13.75 7.43
N THR A 3 16.77 13.37 6.74
CA THR A 3 17.07 12.00 6.33
C THR A 3 18.43 11.64 6.91
N GLU A 4 18.49 10.56 7.66
CA GLU A 4 19.69 10.11 8.36
C GLU A 4 20.08 8.72 7.87
N TRP A 5 21.37 8.54 7.60
CA TRP A 5 21.95 7.26 7.19
C TRP A 5 22.84 6.72 8.29
N ARG A 6 22.67 5.44 8.61
CA ARG A 6 23.57 4.68 9.47
C ARG A 6 24.13 3.49 8.70
N ILE A 7 25.42 3.23 8.83
CA ILE A 7 26.08 2.05 8.27
C ILE A 7 26.37 1.07 9.39
N GLU A 8 26.09 -0.20 9.14
CA GLU A 8 26.56 -1.32 9.93
C GLU A 8 27.61 -2.10 9.11
N ASP A 9 28.67 -2.51 9.79
CA ASP A 9 29.76 -3.29 9.25
C ASP A 9 29.79 -4.64 9.95
N GLN A 10 29.84 -5.73 9.18
CA GLN A 10 29.90 -7.10 9.69
C GLN A 10 31.32 -7.51 10.10
N GLY A 11 32.33 -6.68 9.83
CA GLY A 11 33.74 -6.97 10.03
C GLY A 11 34.25 -8.03 9.05
N PRO A 12 35.54 -8.41 9.16
CA PRO A 12 36.08 -9.51 8.37
C PRO A 12 35.34 -10.81 8.73
N GLY A 13 34.91 -11.56 7.71
CA GLY A 13 34.20 -12.83 7.85
C GLY A 13 34.95 -13.83 8.75
N ARG A 14 34.25 -14.88 9.22
CA ARG A 14 34.88 -15.82 10.15
C ARG A 14 36.02 -16.56 9.44
N PRO A 15 37.10 -16.92 10.17
CA PRO A 15 38.15 -17.77 9.61
C PRO A 15 37.53 -19.09 9.14
N GLY A 16 37.53 -19.33 7.82
CA GLY A 16 36.90 -20.50 7.19
C GLY A 16 35.83 -20.17 6.15
N ASP A 17 35.33 -18.92 6.10
CA ASP A 17 34.47 -18.49 5.00
C ASP A 17 35.28 -18.40 3.70
N ALA A 18 34.74 -18.95 2.61
CA ALA A 18 35.44 -19.09 1.34
C ALA A 18 35.95 -17.77 0.76
N GLN A 19 35.34 -16.63 1.14
CA GLN A 19 35.84 -15.28 0.91
C GLN A 19 35.52 -14.37 2.11
N PRO A 20 36.51 -13.87 2.86
CA PRO A 20 36.31 -12.83 3.87
C PRO A 20 36.14 -11.49 3.17
N GLN A 21 34.93 -11.23 2.65
CA GLN A 21 34.59 -9.89 2.15
C GLN A 21 33.95 -9.10 3.28
N GLU A 22 34.46 -7.90 3.53
CA GLU A 22 33.77 -6.91 4.34
C GLU A 22 32.39 -6.64 3.72
N ARG A 23 31.38 -6.65 4.58
CA ARG A 23 29.99 -6.47 4.17
C ARG A 23 29.39 -5.33 4.95
N PHE A 24 28.75 -4.43 4.23
CA PHE A 24 28.12 -3.23 4.75
C PHE A 24 26.61 -3.33 4.59
N ARG A 25 25.87 -2.86 5.58
CA ARG A 25 24.42 -2.69 5.51
C ARG A 25 24.08 -1.25 5.84
N ALA A 26 23.31 -0.60 4.96
CA ALA A 26 22.83 0.74 5.23
C ALA A 26 21.44 0.70 5.85
N ILE A 27 21.20 1.63 6.78
CA ILE A 27 19.92 1.87 7.43
C ILE A 27 19.55 3.32 7.16
N LEU A 28 18.41 3.53 6.50
CA LEU A 28 17.85 4.84 6.23
C LEU A 28 16.76 5.15 7.23
N THR A 29 16.88 6.29 7.91
CA THR A 29 15.85 6.87 8.77
C THR A 29 15.30 8.14 8.14
N PHE A 30 13.98 8.24 7.97
CA PHE A 30 13.33 9.45 7.44
C PHE A 30 11.94 9.62 8.05
N HIS A 31 11.35 10.81 7.90
CA HIS A 31 10.00 11.10 8.40
C HIS A 31 8.99 11.14 7.27
N ALA A 32 7.93 10.33 7.37
CA ALA A 32 6.75 10.42 6.51
C ALA A 32 5.53 10.69 7.38
N HIS A 33 4.77 11.75 7.05
CA HIS A 33 3.59 12.17 7.82
C HIS A 33 3.87 12.33 9.34
N SER A 34 5.01 12.94 9.67
CA SER A 34 5.50 13.14 11.05
C SER A 34 5.83 11.86 11.82
N MET A 35 5.73 10.67 11.21
CA MET A 35 6.19 9.41 11.80
C MET A 35 7.59 9.06 11.28
N PRO A 36 8.55 8.72 12.17
CA PRO A 36 9.85 8.22 11.76
C PRO A 36 9.70 6.80 11.17
N HIS A 37 10.45 6.53 10.11
CA HIS A 37 10.53 5.25 9.42
C HIS A 37 11.98 4.83 9.30
N HIS A 38 12.22 3.54 9.52
CA HIS A 38 13.54 2.92 9.45
C HIS A 38 13.51 1.80 8.43
N PHE A 39 14.45 1.81 7.50
CA PHE A 39 14.59 0.78 6.47
C PHE A 39 16.03 0.32 6.42
N ALA A 40 16.24 -0.99 6.45
CA ALA A 40 17.55 -1.60 6.31
C ALA A 40 17.64 -2.35 4.97
N GLY A 41 18.73 -2.11 4.24
CA GLY A 41 19.05 -2.83 3.02
C GLY A 41 19.64 -4.21 3.27
N ALA A 42 19.99 -4.88 2.16
CA ALA A 42 20.81 -6.08 2.17
C ALA A 42 22.28 -5.78 2.46
N TRP A 43 23.02 -6.79 2.90
CA TRP A 43 24.47 -6.72 3.02
C TRP A 43 25.11 -6.61 1.64
N SER A 44 25.97 -5.62 1.46
CA SER A 44 26.62 -5.27 0.19
C SER A 44 28.13 -5.15 0.36
N PRO A 45 28.94 -5.33 -0.71
CA PRO A 45 30.41 -5.30 -0.62
C PRO A 45 30.99 -3.90 -0.42
N SER A 46 30.18 -2.85 -0.46
CA SER A 46 30.60 -1.47 -0.18
C SER A 46 29.48 -0.67 0.45
N GLU A 47 29.83 0.37 1.22
CA GLU A 47 28.82 1.29 1.80
C GLU A 47 27.97 1.96 0.72
N ALA A 48 28.57 2.33 -0.41
CA ALA A 48 27.86 2.97 -1.52
C ALA A 48 26.80 2.03 -2.10
N ALA A 49 27.16 0.77 -2.35
CA ALA A 49 26.22 -0.25 -2.81
C ALA A 49 25.12 -0.51 -1.76
N ALA A 50 25.47 -0.55 -0.47
CA ALA A 50 24.50 -0.73 0.61
C ALA A 50 23.47 0.41 0.67
N LYS A 51 23.91 1.67 0.52
CA LYS A 51 23.01 2.83 0.46
C LYS A 51 22.12 2.81 -0.77
N GLN A 52 22.67 2.45 -1.94
CA GLN A 52 21.90 2.36 -3.17
C GLN A 52 20.80 1.30 -3.06
N GLU A 53 21.13 0.08 -2.62
CA GLU A 53 20.15 -0.99 -2.46
C GLU A 53 19.06 -0.61 -1.45
N THR A 54 19.44 0.00 -0.32
CA THR A 54 18.48 0.49 0.67
C THR A 54 17.55 1.56 0.08
N ALA A 55 18.08 2.49 -0.71
CA ALA A 55 17.30 3.53 -1.36
C ALA A 55 16.33 2.95 -2.40
N GLU A 56 16.78 1.99 -3.21
CA GLU A 56 15.96 1.29 -4.19
C GLU A 56 14.81 0.53 -3.52
N ARG A 57 15.07 -0.18 -2.41
CA ARG A 57 14.03 -0.82 -1.60
C ARG A 57 13.01 0.15 -1.05
N VAL A 58 13.45 1.31 -0.55
CA VAL A 58 12.53 2.35 -0.07
C VAL A 58 11.68 2.87 -1.24
N LEU A 59 12.28 3.18 -2.39
CA LEU A 59 11.53 3.62 -3.57
C LEU A 59 10.51 2.58 -4.03
N TRP A 60 10.88 1.30 -4.00
CA TRP A 60 9.98 0.18 -4.30
C TRP A 60 8.80 0.13 -3.32
N TYR A 61 9.05 0.23 -2.01
CA TYR A 61 8.00 0.21 -0.98
C TYR A 61 6.96 1.34 -1.17
N PHE A 62 7.41 2.52 -1.61
CA PHE A 62 6.51 3.65 -1.91
C PHE A 62 5.93 3.62 -3.33
N GLY A 63 6.08 2.53 -4.07
CA GLY A 63 5.52 2.36 -5.41
C GLY A 63 6.12 3.31 -6.45
N ARG A 64 7.36 3.78 -6.22
CA ARG A 64 8.07 4.70 -7.11
C ARG A 64 9.17 4.04 -7.95
N SER A 65 9.46 2.76 -7.73
CA SER A 65 10.40 2.03 -8.60
C SER A 65 9.68 1.53 -9.86
N SER A 66 10.21 1.87 -11.03
CA SER A 66 9.78 1.32 -12.33
C SER A 66 10.35 -0.06 -12.61
N GLN A 67 11.16 -0.64 -11.71
CA GLN A 67 11.80 -1.93 -11.89
C GLN A 67 11.23 -2.96 -10.92
N VAL A 68 10.68 -4.02 -11.48
CA VAL A 68 10.20 -5.21 -10.76
C VAL A 68 11.43 -6.02 -10.37
N PHE A 69 11.77 -6.07 -9.08
CA PHE A 69 12.78 -7.00 -8.60
C PHE A 69 12.20 -8.42 -8.65
N ALA A 70 12.86 -9.31 -9.40
CA ALA A 70 12.71 -10.74 -9.19
C ALA A 70 13.32 -11.05 -7.82
N ALA A 71 12.57 -11.73 -6.95
CA ALA A 71 13.17 -12.35 -5.77
C ALA A 71 14.28 -13.28 -6.27
N ALA A 72 15.50 -13.11 -5.78
CA ALA A 72 16.61 -13.99 -6.12
C ALA A 72 16.26 -15.41 -5.62
N ASP A 73 15.80 -16.25 -6.54
CA ASP A 73 15.82 -17.70 -6.40
C ASP A 73 17.29 -18.14 -6.44
N ASP A 74 17.66 -19.06 -5.56
CA ASP A 74 18.99 -19.61 -5.39
C ASP A 74 19.61 -20.11 -6.72
N PRO A 75 20.93 -19.93 -6.95
CA PRO A 75 21.57 -20.40 -8.18
C PRO A 75 22.03 -21.86 -8.02
N ALA A 76 21.36 -22.78 -8.74
CA ALA A 76 21.96 -24.05 -9.13
C ALA A 76 21.57 -24.41 -10.57
N GLU A 77 22.58 -24.35 -11.44
CA GLU A 77 22.72 -24.97 -12.77
C GLU A 77 22.16 -24.26 -14.02
N SER A 78 22.93 -24.41 -15.10
CA SER A 78 23.10 -23.51 -16.25
C SER A 78 22.20 -23.88 -17.47
N PRO A 79 22.47 -23.40 -18.70
CA PRO A 79 21.64 -22.43 -19.40
C PRO A 79 20.87 -23.04 -20.59
N ALA A 80 19.59 -22.70 -20.73
CA ALA A 80 18.87 -22.87 -21.99
C ALA A 80 18.41 -21.49 -22.48
N SER A 81 18.97 -21.10 -23.63
CA SER A 81 18.61 -19.92 -24.41
C SER A 81 17.10 -19.82 -24.57
N MET A 82 16.49 -18.77 -24.01
CA MET A 82 15.10 -18.42 -24.25
C MET A 82 15.04 -17.15 -25.12
N PRO A 83 14.16 -17.11 -26.14
CA PRO A 83 14.13 -16.04 -27.12
C PRO A 83 13.59 -14.73 -26.53
N LEU A 84 14.31 -13.66 -26.83
CA LEU A 84 14.00 -12.27 -26.53
C LEU A 84 12.82 -11.79 -27.40
N SER A 85 11.59 -12.18 -27.07
CA SER A 85 10.39 -11.72 -27.80
C SER A 85 9.11 -11.76 -26.96
N GLN A 86 9.11 -11.16 -25.76
CA GLN A 86 7.86 -10.94 -25.01
C GLN A 86 8.03 -9.96 -23.83
N LEU A 87 8.47 -8.73 -24.09
CA LEU A 87 8.40 -7.64 -23.10
C LEU A 87 7.58 -6.48 -23.65
N SER A 88 6.28 -6.74 -23.79
CA SER A 88 5.23 -5.72 -23.82
C SER A 88 4.02 -6.34 -23.14
N GLY A 89 4.18 -6.64 -21.85
CA GLY A 89 3.05 -7.00 -21.00
C GLY A 89 2.14 -5.78 -20.85
N PRO A 90 0.81 -5.91 -21.03
CA PRO A 90 -0.10 -4.80 -20.77
C PRO A 90 0.06 -4.41 -19.30
N ALA A 91 0.45 -3.16 -19.06
CA ALA A 91 0.41 -2.55 -17.74
C ALA A 91 -0.94 -2.90 -17.10
N SER A 92 -0.86 -3.68 -16.02
CA SER A 92 -1.99 -4.43 -15.48
C SER A 92 -3.08 -3.45 -15.03
N LYS A 93 -4.25 -3.50 -15.70
CA LYS A 93 -5.45 -2.72 -15.35
C LYS A 93 -5.81 -2.80 -13.85
N ASP A 94 -5.40 -3.88 -13.19
CA ASP A 94 -5.57 -4.09 -11.75
C ASP A 94 -4.84 -3.06 -10.88
N SER A 95 -3.69 -2.53 -11.33
CA SER A 95 -2.92 -1.54 -10.56
C SER A 95 -3.60 -0.17 -10.57
N GLU A 96 -4.04 0.30 -11.75
CA GLU A 96 -4.78 1.56 -11.88
C GLU A 96 -6.11 1.50 -11.12
N GLN A 97 -6.83 0.38 -11.23
CA GLN A 97 -8.07 0.17 -10.51
C GLN A 97 -7.84 0.18 -8.98
N ALA A 98 -6.77 -0.45 -8.50
CA ALA A 98 -6.44 -0.46 -7.08
C ALA A 98 -6.10 0.93 -6.53
N VAL A 99 -5.38 1.76 -7.32
CA VAL A 99 -5.10 3.15 -6.95
C VAL A 99 -6.41 3.95 -6.91
N ALA A 100 -7.26 3.82 -7.92
CA ALA A 100 -8.56 4.48 -7.98
C ALA A 100 -9.50 4.02 -6.84
N ASP A 101 -9.42 2.77 -6.39
CA ASP A 101 -10.22 2.27 -5.25
C ASP A 101 -9.80 2.96 -3.96
N ARG A 102 -8.49 3.08 -3.75
CA ARG A 102 -7.93 3.69 -2.55
C ARG A 102 -8.26 5.18 -2.47
N THR A 103 -8.33 5.87 -3.61
CA THR A 103 -8.68 7.29 -3.64
C THR A 103 -10.14 7.52 -3.27
N VAL A 104 -11.09 6.70 -3.76
CA VAL A 104 -12.51 6.85 -3.42
C VAL A 104 -12.74 6.70 -1.91
N LEU A 105 -12.21 5.65 -1.29
CA LEU A 105 -12.45 5.39 0.13
C LEU A 105 -11.87 6.50 1.00
N MET A 106 -10.65 6.95 0.68
CA MET A 106 -10.01 8.07 1.37
C MET A 106 -10.77 9.39 1.16
N GLN A 107 -11.25 9.67 -0.05
CA GLN A 107 -12.01 10.88 -0.36
C GLN A 107 -13.31 10.94 0.45
N VAL A 108 -14.06 9.83 0.52
CA VAL A 108 -15.30 9.77 1.28
C VAL A 108 -15.02 9.88 2.77
N GLN A 109 -13.98 9.21 3.29
CA GLN A 109 -13.59 9.35 4.69
C GLN A 109 -13.27 10.80 5.04
N ASN A 110 -12.45 11.48 4.23
CA ASN A 110 -12.10 12.88 4.45
C ASN A 110 -13.34 13.79 4.35
N ALA A 111 -14.25 13.50 3.41
CA ALA A 111 -15.48 14.27 3.27
C ALA A 111 -16.41 14.11 4.48
N LEU A 112 -16.60 12.89 4.97
CA LEU A 112 -17.38 12.63 6.19
C LEU A 112 -16.74 13.28 7.43
N GLN A 113 -15.42 13.15 7.58
CA GLN A 113 -14.69 13.79 8.69
C GLN A 113 -14.85 15.31 8.68
N ARG A 114 -14.88 15.95 7.50
CA ARG A 114 -15.11 17.40 7.40
C ARG A 114 -16.57 17.77 7.68
N ALA A 115 -17.52 17.05 7.09
CA ALA A 115 -18.94 17.34 7.25
C ALA A 115 -19.43 17.13 8.69
N PHE A 116 -18.91 16.11 9.37
CA PHE A 116 -19.37 15.70 10.71
C PHE A 116 -18.28 15.88 11.78
N ALA A 117 -17.31 16.76 11.56
CA ALA A 117 -16.18 16.99 12.47
C ALA A 117 -16.61 17.42 13.88
N LYS A 118 -17.70 18.22 13.96
CA LYS A 118 -18.25 18.73 15.23
C LYS A 118 -19.02 17.66 16.02
N GLU A 119 -19.55 16.67 15.31
CA GLU A 119 -20.44 15.64 15.86
C GLU A 119 -19.72 14.32 16.15
N THR A 120 -18.49 14.15 15.65
CA THR A 120 -17.69 12.94 15.85
C THR A 120 -16.72 13.15 17.02
N PRO A 121 -16.93 12.52 18.19
CA PRO A 121 -16.00 12.58 19.31
C PRO A 121 -14.62 12.02 18.93
N PRO A 122 -13.54 12.51 19.58
CA PRO A 122 -12.21 11.95 19.41
C PRO A 122 -12.20 10.44 19.70
N GLY A 123 -11.66 9.65 18.78
CA GLY A 123 -11.57 8.18 18.91
C GLY A 123 -12.79 7.41 18.41
N GLN A 124 -13.90 8.07 18.06
CA GLN A 124 -15.04 7.41 17.43
C GLN A 124 -14.80 7.21 15.92
N ARG A 125 -15.25 6.07 15.39
CA ARG A 125 -15.22 5.80 13.95
C ARG A 125 -16.32 6.57 13.26
N VAL A 126 -15.97 7.17 12.11
CA VAL A 126 -16.89 7.98 11.29
C VAL A 126 -17.94 7.10 10.59
N TRP A 127 -17.62 5.83 10.39
CA TRP A 127 -18.51 4.85 9.79
C TRP A 127 -18.25 3.44 10.35
N GLU A 128 -19.21 2.55 10.14
CA GLU A 128 -19.12 1.13 10.46
C GLU A 128 -19.51 0.31 9.23
N TRP A 129 -18.79 -0.80 9.01
CA TRP A 129 -18.99 -1.65 7.83
C TRP A 129 -19.61 -2.98 8.24
N SER A 130 -20.64 -3.39 7.51
CA SER A 130 -21.17 -4.76 7.53
C SER A 130 -21.23 -5.32 6.11
N TYR A 131 -21.21 -6.65 5.99
CA TYR A 131 -21.21 -7.34 4.70
C TYR A 131 -22.24 -8.44 4.70
N GLU A 132 -23.02 -8.49 3.63
CA GLU A 132 -24.01 -9.53 3.39
C GLU A 132 -23.51 -10.38 2.22
N PRO A 133 -23.27 -11.70 2.42
CA PRO A 133 -23.04 -12.62 1.32
C PRO A 133 -24.36 -12.94 0.60
N SER A 134 -24.31 -13.22 -0.71
CA SER A 134 -25.50 -13.61 -1.47
C SER A 134 -25.81 -15.09 -1.29
N ASP A 135 -27.07 -15.43 -1.03
CA ASP A 135 -27.54 -16.83 -0.94
C ASP A 135 -27.44 -17.55 -2.28
N GLN A 136 -27.56 -16.82 -3.40
CA GLN A 136 -27.52 -17.39 -4.75
C GLN A 136 -26.09 -17.58 -5.26
N ASN A 137 -25.16 -16.72 -4.84
CA ASN A 137 -23.78 -16.76 -5.30
C ASN A 137 -22.81 -16.38 -4.16
N PRO A 138 -22.06 -17.34 -3.59
CA PRO A 138 -21.11 -17.11 -2.51
C PRO A 138 -19.96 -16.14 -2.83
N GLN A 139 -19.72 -15.84 -4.11
CA GLN A 139 -18.70 -14.88 -4.53
C GLN A 139 -19.20 -13.43 -4.55
N LEU A 140 -20.52 -13.22 -4.47
CA LEU A 140 -21.13 -11.90 -4.43
C LEU A 140 -21.32 -11.43 -2.99
N PHE A 141 -20.87 -10.20 -2.74
CA PHE A 141 -21.01 -9.52 -1.47
C PHE A 141 -21.69 -8.18 -1.70
N ARG A 142 -22.55 -7.80 -0.76
CA ARG A 142 -23.07 -6.44 -0.64
C ARG A 142 -22.48 -5.82 0.61
N ALA A 143 -21.93 -4.61 0.47
CA ALA A 143 -21.41 -3.86 1.61
C ALA A 143 -22.48 -2.88 2.08
N ARG A 144 -22.65 -2.82 3.40
CA ARG A 144 -23.44 -1.80 4.10
C ARG A 144 -22.49 -0.94 4.90
N VAL A 145 -22.67 0.38 4.80
CA VAL A 145 -21.92 1.36 5.58
C VAL A 145 -22.89 2.19 6.41
N ASP A 146 -22.77 2.11 7.72
CA ASP A 146 -23.52 2.91 8.68
C ASP A 146 -22.67 4.14 9.04
N VAL A 147 -23.25 5.34 9.01
CA VAL A 147 -22.59 6.61 9.36
C VAL A 147 -23.30 7.16 10.60
N PRO A 148 -22.81 6.86 11.82
CA PRO A 148 -23.52 7.15 13.06
C PRO A 148 -23.86 8.64 13.24
N SER A 149 -22.91 9.54 12.96
CA SER A 149 -23.13 10.99 13.06
C SER A 149 -24.21 11.49 12.10
N TRP A 150 -24.40 10.81 10.96
CA TRP A 150 -25.44 11.15 10.00
C TRP A 150 -26.75 10.38 10.25
N HIS A 151 -26.80 9.46 11.21
CA HIS A 151 -27.93 8.56 11.48
C HIS A 151 -28.48 7.89 10.21
N ARG A 152 -27.58 7.54 9.29
CA ARG A 152 -27.92 6.97 7.98
C ARG A 152 -27.02 5.80 7.66
N PHE A 153 -27.53 4.92 6.81
CA PHE A 153 -26.76 3.84 6.22
C PHE A 153 -26.91 3.83 4.71
N PHE A 154 -25.90 3.30 4.04
CA PHE A 154 -25.85 3.18 2.59
C PHE A 154 -25.52 1.74 2.21
N LEU A 155 -26.17 1.26 1.16
CA LEU A 155 -25.95 -0.08 0.62
C LEU A 155 -25.27 0.05 -0.73
N GLY A 156 -24.16 -0.65 -0.91
CA GLY A 156 -23.57 -0.83 -2.24
C GLY A 156 -24.35 -1.84 -3.06
N GLU A 157 -23.95 -1.97 -4.32
CA GLU A 157 -24.40 -3.01 -5.23
C GLU A 157 -23.78 -4.38 -4.88
N TRP A 158 -24.42 -5.46 -5.35
CA TRP A 158 -23.85 -6.80 -5.27
C TRP A 158 -22.63 -6.92 -6.18
N CYS A 159 -21.45 -7.08 -5.58
CA CYS A 159 -20.17 -7.11 -6.29
C CYS A 159 -19.38 -8.39 -6.00
N ARG A 160 -18.52 -8.80 -6.94
CA ARG A 160 -17.58 -9.91 -6.69
C ARG A 160 -16.45 -9.46 -5.77
N GLY A 161 -16.45 -10.00 -4.55
CA GLY A 161 -15.49 -9.69 -3.50
C GLY A 161 -15.81 -8.43 -2.68
N LYS A 162 -15.37 -8.44 -1.41
CA LYS A 162 -15.65 -7.37 -0.44
C LYS A 162 -15.12 -5.99 -0.86
N LYS A 163 -13.94 -5.92 -1.50
CA LYS A 163 -13.31 -4.66 -1.92
C LYS A 163 -14.18 -3.89 -2.92
N HIS A 164 -14.72 -4.58 -3.94
CA HIS A 164 -15.60 -3.95 -4.93
C HIS A 164 -16.93 -3.52 -4.29
N ALA A 165 -17.47 -4.34 -3.39
CA ALA A 165 -18.69 -3.99 -2.65
C ALA A 165 -18.50 -2.72 -1.79
N GLN A 166 -17.36 -2.59 -1.09
CA GLN A 166 -17.00 -1.37 -0.35
C GLN A 166 -16.92 -0.15 -1.26
N ARG A 167 -16.25 -0.27 -2.42
CA ARG A 167 -16.16 0.83 -3.38
C ARG A 167 -17.54 1.28 -3.82
N SER A 168 -18.42 0.33 -4.18
CA SER A 168 -19.78 0.64 -4.60
C SER A 168 -20.54 1.40 -3.50
N ALA A 169 -20.49 0.93 -2.25
CA ALA A 169 -21.10 1.63 -1.12
C ALA A 169 -20.50 3.04 -0.89
N CYS A 170 -19.18 3.21 -1.05
CA CYS A 170 -18.54 4.53 -0.96
C CYS A 170 -19.06 5.50 -2.04
N LEU A 171 -19.33 5.02 -3.26
CA LEU A 171 -19.88 5.86 -4.32
C LEU A 171 -21.30 6.34 -3.98
N GLU A 172 -22.11 5.50 -3.32
CA GLU A 172 -23.42 5.88 -2.80
C GLU A 172 -23.30 6.98 -1.73
N VAL A 173 -22.45 6.78 -0.71
CA VAL A 173 -22.19 7.78 0.32
C VAL A 173 -21.74 9.11 -0.30
N LYS A 174 -20.79 9.05 -1.26
CA LYS A 174 -20.28 10.23 -1.95
C LYS A 174 -21.40 11.00 -2.65
N ARG A 175 -22.27 10.30 -3.39
CA ARG A 175 -23.38 10.92 -4.10
C ARG A 175 -24.30 11.70 -3.15
N HIS A 176 -24.55 11.15 -1.95
CA HIS A 176 -25.36 11.83 -0.95
C HIS A 176 -24.63 13.00 -0.29
N LEU A 177 -23.32 12.88 -0.03
CA LEU A 177 -22.51 13.99 0.48
C LEU A 177 -22.48 15.17 -0.49
N ASP A 178 -22.38 14.90 -1.79
CA ASP A 178 -22.39 15.93 -2.84
C ASP A 178 -23.74 16.68 -2.92
N GLN A 179 -24.83 16.11 -2.37
CA GLN A 179 -26.15 16.72 -2.31
C GLN A 179 -26.40 17.51 -1.02
N LEU A 180 -25.54 17.39 -0.01
CA LEU A 180 -25.70 18.17 1.21
C LEU A 180 -25.45 19.65 0.93
N PRO A 181 -26.34 20.56 1.38
CA PRO A 181 -26.10 21.98 1.24
C PRO A 181 -24.85 22.35 2.04
N ALA A 182 -23.96 23.15 1.43
CA ALA A 182 -22.68 23.54 2.04
C ALA A 182 -22.82 24.27 3.40
N SER A 183 -24.03 24.69 3.76
CA SER A 183 -24.38 25.30 5.05
C SER A 183 -24.53 24.31 6.20
N ALA A 184 -24.46 23.00 5.95
CA ALA A 184 -24.57 21.95 6.97
C ALA A 184 -23.19 21.43 7.48
N SER A 185 -22.07 22.05 7.08
CA SER A 185 -20.70 21.70 7.51
C SER A 185 -20.12 22.71 8.51
#